data_AF-Q0SC25-F1
#
_entry.id   AF-Q0SC25-F1
#
_cell.length_a   1.000
_cell.length_b   1.000
_cell.length_c   1.000
_cell.angle_alpha   90.00
_cell.angle_beta   90.00
_cell.angle_gamma   90.00
#
_symmetry.space_group_name_H-M   'P 1'
#
loop_
_entity.id
_entity.type
_entity.pdbx_description
1 polymer ?
#
loop_
_entity_poly.entity_id
_entity_poly.type
_entity_poly.pdbx_seq_one_letter_code
_entity_poly.pdbx_strand_id
1 'polypeptide(L)'
;MLIGYARVSSADQNPDHQVDALRRAGVAAEDIHVDHAGGAKASRPQLDLALQRLRADDVLVITRLDRLGRSMLHLITLGADLRERGIGLKVLEQGIDTATAEGRAMFGMLSVLAEFQRELIVANTRDGLAAARARGRKGGRPSKLSSDQIELAQRLYDAGDHTVAQIAGMLKVPRTTVYGHLNKRVDIAPVMQDIILVTDPPAPTSRTCPTCGHEPTSRAEAAHQRADLAVMWLHPDPQNRGTLIGRQHCRHCEPGQPAFDIACSVCGDGPILAGRLAELAEKGDLTRPVQRWLTAAGWTVTPDLLCPDHA
;
A
#
# COMPACT_ATOMS: atom_id res chain seq x y z
N MET A 1 0.86 -27.25 -23.36
CA MET A 1 2.08 -26.76 -24.07
C MET A 1 3.12 -26.33 -23.04
N LEU A 2 4.42 -26.31 -23.37
CA LEU A 2 5.47 -25.82 -22.46
C LEU A 2 5.89 -24.40 -22.87
N ILE A 3 5.81 -23.43 -21.95
CA ILE A 3 6.28 -22.07 -22.16
C ILE A 3 7.44 -21.79 -21.20
N GLY A 4 8.58 -21.36 -21.72
CA GLY A 4 9.78 -21.12 -20.94
C GLY A 4 9.93 -19.65 -20.57
N TYR A 5 10.38 -19.38 -19.35
CA TYR A 5 10.74 -18.01 -18.94
C TYR A 5 12.11 -17.97 -18.26
N ALA A 6 12.94 -17.00 -18.68
CA ALA A 6 14.26 -16.73 -18.15
C ALA A 6 14.45 -15.25 -17.84
N ARG A 7 15.32 -14.95 -16.86
CA ARG A 7 15.64 -13.57 -16.47
C ARG A 7 17.12 -13.40 -16.16
N VAL A 8 17.73 -12.33 -16.68
CA VAL A 8 19.08 -11.91 -16.33
C VAL A 8 19.10 -10.50 -15.73
N SER A 9 20.09 -10.23 -14.88
CA SER A 9 20.10 -9.05 -14.00
C SER A 9 20.64 -7.79 -14.69
N SER A 10 21.19 -7.93 -15.90
CA SER A 10 21.75 -6.87 -16.74
C SER A 10 21.73 -7.29 -18.21
N ALA A 11 21.77 -6.32 -19.13
CA ALA A 11 21.78 -6.59 -20.58
C ALA A 11 23.03 -7.37 -21.02
N ASP A 12 24.16 -7.18 -20.33
CA ASP A 12 25.43 -7.84 -20.63
C ASP A 12 25.55 -9.27 -20.07
N GLN A 13 24.58 -9.72 -19.26
CA GLN A 13 24.58 -11.08 -18.73
C GLN A 13 24.02 -12.05 -19.77
N ASN A 14 24.81 -13.08 -20.07
CA ASN A 14 24.43 -14.12 -21.01
C ASN A 14 23.29 -15.01 -20.43
N PRO A 15 22.10 -15.07 -21.06
CA PRO A 15 21.00 -15.94 -20.65
C PRO A 15 21.16 -17.40 -21.10
N ASP A 16 22.17 -17.74 -21.91
CA ASP A 16 22.31 -19.03 -22.60
C ASP A 16 22.20 -20.23 -21.67
N HIS A 17 22.82 -20.20 -20.49
CA HIS A 17 22.69 -21.30 -19.52
C HIS A 17 21.22 -21.58 -19.14
N GLN A 18 20.40 -20.54 -19.02
CA GLN A 18 18.98 -20.69 -18.71
C GLN A 18 18.20 -21.18 -19.94
N VAL A 19 18.48 -20.62 -21.11
CA VAL A 19 17.85 -21.02 -22.38
C VAL A 19 18.15 -22.50 -22.68
N ASP A 20 19.39 -22.94 -22.51
CA ASP A 20 19.83 -24.31 -22.70
C ASP A 20 19.17 -25.27 -21.70
N ALA A 21 18.98 -24.83 -20.46
CA ALA A 21 18.23 -25.61 -19.46
C ALA A 21 16.75 -25.76 -19.86
N LEU A 22 16.11 -24.68 -20.34
CA LEU A 22 14.72 -24.70 -20.81
C LEU A 22 14.54 -25.58 -22.06
N ARG A 23 15.46 -25.49 -23.02
CA ARG A 23 15.47 -26.35 -24.22
C ARG A 23 15.64 -27.82 -23.85
N ARG A 24 16.58 -28.14 -22.95
CA ARG A 24 16.75 -29.51 -22.43
C ARG A 24 15.52 -30.04 -21.71
N ALA A 25 14.71 -29.16 -21.12
CA ALA A 25 13.44 -29.50 -20.51
C ALA A 25 12.29 -29.68 -21.51
N GLY A 26 12.53 -29.51 -22.82
CA GLY A 26 11.55 -29.71 -23.89
C GLY A 26 10.77 -28.46 -24.31
N VAL A 27 11.17 -27.26 -23.86
CA VAL A 27 10.56 -26.01 -24.31
C VAL A 27 11.03 -25.66 -25.72
N ALA A 28 10.09 -25.38 -26.64
CA ALA A 28 10.40 -24.93 -27.99
C ALA A 28 11.10 -23.58 -27.98
N ALA A 29 12.02 -23.33 -28.92
CA ALA A 29 12.85 -22.12 -28.89
C ALA A 29 12.01 -20.83 -29.04
N GLU A 30 10.92 -20.90 -29.79
CA GLU A 30 9.94 -19.84 -30.03
C GLU A 30 9.06 -19.52 -28.82
N ASP A 31 8.94 -20.45 -27.85
CA ASP A 31 8.14 -20.29 -26.63
C ASP A 31 9.00 -19.96 -25.40
N ILE A 32 10.28 -19.61 -25.62
CA ILE A 32 11.19 -19.13 -24.57
C ILE A 32 11.18 -17.60 -24.52
N HIS A 33 10.75 -17.07 -23.39
CA HIS A 33 10.63 -15.64 -23.12
C HIS A 33 11.76 -15.19 -22.17
N VAL A 34 12.56 -14.20 -22.57
CA VAL A 34 13.75 -13.76 -21.81
C VAL A 34 13.67 -12.28 -21.47
N ASP A 35 13.64 -11.96 -20.18
CA ASP A 35 13.72 -10.58 -19.70
C ASP A 35 15.15 -10.19 -19.28
N HIS A 36 15.61 -9.04 -19.77
CA HIS A 36 16.86 -8.39 -19.36
C HIS A 36 16.53 -7.25 -18.39
N ALA A 37 16.38 -7.58 -17.11
CA ALA A 37 15.80 -6.67 -16.11
C ALA A 37 16.53 -6.77 -14.76
N GLY A 38 17.25 -5.69 -14.42
CA GLY A 38 17.94 -5.51 -13.14
C GLY A 38 17.09 -4.80 -12.08
N GLY A 39 16.99 -5.40 -10.89
CA GLY A 39 16.31 -4.81 -9.73
C GLY A 39 14.82 -5.16 -9.58
N ALA A 40 14.28 -4.95 -8.39
CA ALA A 40 12.92 -5.33 -8.01
C ALA A 40 11.80 -4.52 -8.71
N LYS A 41 12.12 -3.38 -9.35
CA LYS A 41 11.17 -2.49 -10.03
C LYS A 41 11.29 -2.48 -11.56
N ALA A 42 12.20 -3.26 -12.14
CA ALA A 42 12.34 -3.30 -13.59
C ALA A 42 11.11 -3.94 -14.26
N SER A 43 10.71 -3.36 -15.40
CA SER A 43 9.63 -3.86 -16.25
C SER A 43 9.98 -5.27 -16.76
N ARG A 44 8.97 -6.15 -16.87
CA ARG A 44 9.12 -7.56 -17.29
C ARG A 44 8.14 -7.90 -18.43
N PRO A 45 8.29 -7.24 -19.58
CA PRO A 45 7.35 -7.41 -20.69
C PRO A 45 7.29 -8.84 -21.22
N GLN A 46 8.39 -9.61 -21.13
CA GLN A 46 8.40 -10.99 -21.61
C GLN A 46 7.70 -11.96 -20.66
N LEU A 47 7.81 -11.74 -19.34
CA LEU A 47 6.98 -12.47 -18.37
C LEU A 47 5.49 -12.19 -18.60
N ASP A 48 5.11 -10.92 -18.76
CA ASP A 48 3.71 -10.54 -18.97
C ASP A 48 3.15 -11.18 -20.24
N LEU A 49 3.94 -11.18 -21.33
CA LEU A 49 3.59 -11.85 -22.58
C LEU A 49 3.43 -13.38 -22.40
N ALA A 50 4.36 -14.03 -21.70
CA ALA A 50 4.27 -15.46 -21.40
C ALA A 50 3.01 -15.79 -20.61
N LEU A 51 2.69 -15.01 -19.58
CA LEU A 51 1.49 -15.18 -18.75
C LEU A 51 0.18 -14.99 -19.52
N GLN A 52 0.16 -14.08 -20.50
CA GLN A 52 -0.99 -13.88 -21.39
C GLN A 52 -1.18 -15.02 -22.39
N ARG A 53 -0.08 -15.66 -22.81
CA ARG A 53 -0.10 -16.78 -23.78
C ARG A 53 -0.58 -18.09 -23.14
N LEU A 54 -0.27 -18.29 -21.86
CA LEU A 54 -0.61 -19.51 -21.12
C LEU A 54 -2.12 -19.75 -21.02
N ARG A 55 -2.54 -20.99 -21.32
CA ARG A 55 -3.90 -21.51 -21.22
C ARG A 55 -3.97 -22.66 -20.22
N ALA A 56 -5.18 -23.09 -19.87
CA ALA A 56 -5.37 -24.31 -19.09
C ALA A 56 -4.64 -25.50 -19.75
N ASP A 57 -4.06 -26.37 -18.92
CA ASP A 57 -3.21 -27.51 -19.30
C ASP A 57 -1.84 -27.15 -19.91
N ASP A 58 -1.49 -25.85 -19.97
CA ASP A 58 -0.12 -25.43 -20.23
C ASP A 58 0.75 -25.51 -18.98
N VAL A 59 2.07 -25.53 -19.18
CA VAL A 59 3.06 -25.53 -18.10
C VAL A 59 4.05 -24.40 -18.32
N LEU A 60 4.14 -23.52 -17.33
CA LEU A 60 5.21 -22.53 -17.24
C LEU A 60 6.47 -23.21 -16.72
N VAL A 61 7.54 -23.17 -17.50
CA VAL A 61 8.84 -23.74 -17.15
C VAL A 61 9.82 -22.62 -16.85
N ILE A 62 10.43 -22.67 -15.67
CA ILE A 62 11.48 -21.75 -15.24
C ILE A 62 12.70 -22.51 -14.74
N THR A 63 13.87 -21.89 -14.79
CA THR A 63 15.09 -22.49 -14.25
C THR A 63 15.08 -22.50 -12.72
N ARG A 64 14.73 -21.36 -12.11
CA ARG A 64 14.75 -21.15 -10.65
C ARG A 64 13.65 -20.21 -10.19
N LEU A 65 13.24 -20.38 -8.94
CA LEU A 65 12.21 -19.56 -8.27
C LEU A 65 12.52 -18.04 -8.26
N ASP A 66 13.78 -17.66 -8.02
CA ASP A 66 14.20 -16.24 -7.98
C ASP A 66 14.11 -15.54 -9.34
N ARG A 67 13.96 -16.29 -10.43
CA ARG A 67 13.79 -15.73 -11.77
C ARG A 67 12.35 -15.29 -12.03
N LEU A 68 11.38 -16.02 -11.48
CA LEU A 68 9.94 -15.75 -11.61
C LEU A 68 9.45 -14.62 -10.69
N GLY A 69 9.82 -14.68 -9.41
CA GLY A 69 9.34 -13.73 -8.39
C GLY A 69 10.09 -12.40 -8.32
N ARG A 70 9.47 -11.37 -7.72
CA ARG A 70 10.18 -10.18 -7.18
C ARG A 70 10.39 -10.28 -5.67
N SER A 71 9.53 -11.06 -5.04
CA SER A 71 9.54 -11.45 -3.64
C SER A 71 8.96 -12.87 -3.56
N MET A 72 9.12 -13.51 -2.41
CA MET A 72 8.54 -14.83 -2.20
C MET A 72 7.00 -14.77 -2.22
N LEU A 73 6.40 -13.71 -1.66
CA LEU A 73 4.96 -13.46 -1.77
C LEU A 73 4.48 -13.40 -3.23
N HIS A 74 5.18 -12.62 -4.07
CA HIS A 74 4.82 -12.52 -5.49
C HIS A 74 4.84 -13.88 -6.18
N LEU A 75 5.78 -14.74 -5.82
CA LEU A 75 5.88 -16.08 -6.36
C LEU A 75 4.71 -16.97 -5.91
N ILE A 76 4.29 -16.86 -4.65
CA ILE A 76 3.15 -17.60 -4.10
C ILE A 76 1.84 -17.17 -4.77
N THR A 77 1.59 -15.86 -4.83
CA THR A 77 0.41 -15.30 -5.49
C THR A 77 0.35 -15.72 -6.94
N LEU A 78 1.48 -15.67 -7.66
CA LEU A 78 1.54 -16.10 -9.05
C LEU A 78 1.32 -17.61 -9.18
N GLY A 79 1.91 -18.43 -8.31
CA GLY A 79 1.67 -19.87 -8.33
C GLY A 79 0.22 -20.25 -8.03
N ALA A 80 -0.45 -19.50 -7.15
CA ALA A 80 -1.88 -19.65 -6.86
C ALA A 80 -2.75 -19.28 -8.08
N ASP A 81 -2.47 -18.14 -8.74
CA ASP A 81 -3.13 -17.71 -9.98
C ASP A 81 -2.99 -18.75 -11.10
N LEU A 82 -1.75 -19.22 -11.34
CA LEU A 82 -1.50 -20.25 -12.35
C LEU A 82 -2.32 -21.52 -12.06
N ARG A 83 -2.37 -21.95 -10.79
CA ARG A 83 -3.17 -23.11 -10.40
C ARG A 83 -4.67 -22.90 -10.60
N GLU A 84 -5.20 -21.73 -10.23
CA GLU A 84 -6.63 -21.41 -10.44
C GLU A 84 -7.00 -21.43 -11.93
N ARG A 85 -6.06 -21.03 -12.79
CA ARG A 85 -6.20 -21.08 -14.25
C ARG A 85 -5.92 -22.45 -14.86
N GLY A 86 -5.62 -23.48 -14.06
CA GLY A 86 -5.29 -24.83 -14.54
C GLY A 86 -3.93 -24.91 -15.25
N ILE A 87 -3.01 -23.99 -14.96
CA ILE A 87 -1.66 -23.92 -15.52
C ILE A 87 -0.67 -24.56 -14.54
N GLY A 88 0.17 -25.47 -15.04
CA GLY A 88 1.28 -26.05 -14.29
C GLY A 88 2.47 -25.10 -14.17
N LEU A 89 3.23 -25.25 -13.09
CA LEU A 89 4.50 -24.54 -12.86
C LEU A 89 5.59 -25.57 -12.63
N LYS A 90 6.63 -25.54 -13.46
CA LYS A 90 7.79 -26.40 -13.39
C LYS A 90 9.06 -25.59 -13.16
N VAL A 91 9.83 -25.96 -12.14
CA VAL A 91 11.07 -25.32 -11.73
C VAL A 91 12.21 -26.33 -11.82
N LEU A 92 13.13 -26.11 -12.74
CA LEU A 92 14.12 -27.12 -13.13
C LEU A 92 15.14 -27.42 -12.04
N GLU A 93 15.75 -26.41 -11.41
CA GLU A 93 16.81 -26.64 -10.43
C GLU A 93 16.28 -27.18 -9.10
N GLN A 94 15.13 -26.68 -8.64
CA GLN A 94 14.50 -27.12 -7.40
C GLN A 94 13.67 -28.40 -7.58
N GLY A 95 13.51 -28.90 -8.80
CA GLY A 95 12.70 -30.09 -9.09
C GLY A 95 11.23 -29.95 -8.70
N ILE A 96 10.70 -28.72 -8.67
CA ILE A 96 9.29 -28.47 -8.32
C ILE A 96 8.45 -28.64 -9.58
N ASP A 97 7.43 -29.48 -9.53
CA ASP A 97 6.43 -29.60 -10.59
C ASP A 97 5.03 -29.56 -9.98
N THR A 98 4.31 -28.45 -10.12
CA THR A 98 2.98 -28.30 -9.52
C THR A 98 1.90 -29.13 -10.23
N ALA A 99 2.22 -29.81 -11.33
CA ALA A 99 1.37 -30.85 -11.88
C ALA A 99 1.33 -32.11 -11.00
N THR A 100 2.37 -32.36 -10.18
CA THR A 100 2.44 -33.52 -9.27
C THR A 100 1.94 -33.17 -7.87
N ALA A 101 1.50 -34.18 -7.11
CA ALA A 101 1.02 -33.98 -5.74
C ALA A 101 2.16 -33.52 -4.82
N GLU A 102 3.34 -34.09 -5.00
CA GLU A 102 4.57 -33.80 -4.27
C GLU A 102 5.02 -32.35 -4.54
N GLY A 103 5.01 -31.92 -5.80
CA GLY A 103 5.40 -30.56 -6.15
C GLY A 103 4.40 -29.51 -5.65
N ARG A 104 3.09 -29.81 -5.63
CA ARG A 104 2.09 -28.96 -4.98
C ARG A 104 2.32 -28.84 -3.48
N ALA A 105 2.62 -29.96 -2.80
CA ALA A 105 2.90 -29.96 -1.37
C ALA A 105 4.16 -29.14 -1.05
N MET A 106 5.24 -29.33 -1.81
CA MET A 106 6.48 -28.58 -1.66
C MET A 106 6.28 -27.07 -1.91
N PHE A 107 5.51 -26.71 -2.94
CA PHE A 107 5.17 -25.32 -3.23
C PHE A 107 4.32 -24.69 -2.10
N GLY A 108 3.37 -25.44 -1.54
CA GLY A 108 2.58 -25.00 -0.38
C GLY A 108 3.44 -24.78 0.87
N MET A 109 4.36 -25.69 1.17
CA MET A 109 5.29 -25.54 2.30
C MET A 109 6.22 -24.34 2.13
N LEU A 110 6.73 -24.09 0.91
CA LEU A 110 7.48 -22.87 0.60
C LEU A 110 6.62 -21.63 0.83
N SER A 111 5.32 -21.70 0.54
CA SER A 111 4.40 -20.58 0.75
C SER A 111 4.29 -20.21 2.24
N VAL A 112 4.08 -21.22 3.10
CA VAL A 112 4.01 -21.03 4.56
C VAL A 112 5.33 -20.48 5.12
N LEU A 113 6.48 -21.02 4.67
CA LEU A 113 7.78 -20.56 5.14
C LEU A 113 8.06 -19.10 4.75
N ALA A 114 7.59 -18.67 3.58
CA ALA A 114 7.73 -17.29 3.12
C ALA A 114 6.97 -16.29 3.99
N GLU A 115 5.72 -16.63 4.34
CA GLU A 115 4.85 -15.83 5.18
C GLU A 115 5.49 -15.67 6.56
N PHE A 116 5.94 -16.78 7.14
CA PHE A 116 6.66 -16.77 8.41
C PHE A 116 7.95 -15.91 8.36
N GLN A 117 8.77 -16.05 7.33
CA GLN A 117 10.00 -15.25 7.20
C GLN A 117 9.69 -13.75 7.09
N ARG A 118 8.60 -13.38 6.41
CA ARG A 118 8.15 -11.99 6.31
C ARG A 118 7.74 -11.44 7.67
N GLU A 119 6.94 -12.19 8.41
CA GLU A 119 6.51 -11.81 9.77
C GLU A 119 7.71 -11.57 10.67
N LEU A 120 8.72 -12.43 10.62
CA LEU A 120 9.98 -12.25 11.36
C LEU A 120 10.72 -10.96 10.95
N ILE A 121 10.82 -10.66 9.65
CA ILE A 121 11.46 -9.42 9.18
C ILE A 121 10.70 -8.20 9.70
N VAL A 122 9.36 -8.22 9.66
CA VAL A 122 8.52 -7.13 10.16
C VAL A 122 8.68 -6.96 11.66
N ALA A 123 8.63 -8.05 12.43
CA ALA A 123 8.82 -8.04 13.89
C ALA A 123 10.20 -7.46 14.25
N ASN A 124 11.28 -8.00 13.67
CA ASN A 124 12.63 -7.51 13.91
C ASN A 124 12.81 -6.04 13.52
N THR A 125 12.15 -5.58 12.45
CA THR A 125 12.19 -4.17 12.04
C THR A 125 11.48 -3.28 13.06
N ARG A 126 10.32 -3.70 13.57
CA ARG A 126 9.58 -2.98 14.61
C ARG A 126 10.40 -2.90 15.90
N ASP A 127 11.02 -3.99 16.32
CA ASP A 127 11.89 -4.04 17.50
C ASP A 127 13.11 -3.12 17.34
N GLY A 128 13.76 -3.17 16.17
CA GLY A 128 14.88 -2.29 15.84
C GLY A 128 14.49 -0.80 15.87
N LEU A 129 13.33 -0.46 15.33
CA LEU A 129 12.78 0.91 15.36
C LEU A 129 12.42 1.34 16.78
N ALA A 130 11.81 0.47 17.59
CA ALA A 130 11.49 0.74 18.99
C ALA A 130 12.76 0.99 19.81
N ALA A 131 13.77 0.14 19.68
CA ALA A 131 15.08 0.31 20.32
C ALA A 131 15.80 1.59 19.85
N ALA A 132 15.69 1.94 18.57
CA ALA A 132 16.25 3.19 18.05
C ALA A 132 15.53 4.42 18.63
N ARG A 133 14.20 4.40 18.73
CA ARG A 133 13.40 5.47 19.36
C ARG A 133 13.72 5.63 20.84
N ALA A 134 13.87 4.52 21.58
CA ALA A 134 14.28 4.54 22.99
C ALA A 134 15.67 5.18 23.19
N ARG A 135 16.57 5.02 22.21
CA ARG A 135 17.88 5.72 22.15
C ARG A 135 17.80 7.16 21.61
N GLY A 136 16.61 7.74 21.46
CA GLY A 136 16.39 9.12 21.03
C GLY A 136 16.42 9.35 19.51
N ARG A 137 16.51 8.30 18.68
CA ARG A 137 16.46 8.45 17.22
C ARG A 137 15.01 8.64 16.77
N LYS A 138 14.63 9.87 16.39
CA LYS A 138 13.28 10.21 15.90
C LYS A 138 12.91 9.61 14.53
N GLY A 139 13.89 9.24 13.70
CA GLY A 139 13.65 8.75 12.34
C GLY A 139 13.06 9.84 11.40
N GLY A 140 12.73 9.46 10.16
CA GLY A 140 12.13 10.37 9.17
C GLY A 140 13.11 11.31 8.45
N ARG A 141 12.58 12.10 7.50
CA ARG A 141 13.35 13.11 6.75
C ARG A 141 13.75 14.26 7.71
N PRO A 142 15.03 14.64 7.79
CA PRO A 142 15.45 15.78 8.61
C PRO A 142 14.68 17.05 8.24
N SER A 143 14.34 17.85 9.25
CA SER A 143 13.72 19.17 9.04
C SER A 143 14.67 20.06 8.23
N LYS A 144 14.10 20.80 7.26
CA LYS A 144 14.86 21.80 6.49
C LYS A 144 15.08 23.11 7.27
N LEU A 145 14.30 23.35 8.32
CA LEU A 145 14.42 24.51 9.19
C LEU A 145 14.84 24.07 10.59
N SER A 146 15.77 24.82 11.20
CA SER A 146 16.08 24.70 12.63
C SER A 146 14.93 25.24 13.51
N SER A 147 14.96 24.94 14.81
CA SER A 147 14.03 25.52 15.80
C SER A 147 13.97 27.05 15.69
N ASP A 148 15.14 27.68 15.63
CA ASP A 148 15.28 29.13 15.66
C ASP A 148 14.75 29.77 14.37
N GLN A 149 14.94 29.08 13.24
CA GLN A 149 14.38 29.49 11.95
C GLN A 149 12.86 29.36 11.91
N ILE A 150 12.29 28.34 12.58
CA ILE A 150 10.85 28.18 12.71
C ILE A 150 10.25 29.30 13.57
N GLU A 151 10.88 29.62 14.70
CA GLU A 151 10.45 30.73 15.56
C GLU A 151 10.58 32.09 14.88
N LEU A 152 11.64 32.30 14.11
CA LEU A 152 11.82 33.50 13.29
C LEU A 152 10.73 33.59 12.22
N ALA A 153 10.44 32.50 11.51
CA ALA A 153 9.38 32.45 10.50
C ALA A 153 8.01 32.80 11.10
N GLN A 154 7.69 32.26 12.29
CA GLN A 154 6.44 32.54 12.99
C GLN A 154 6.36 34.01 13.42
N ARG A 155 7.43 34.58 13.98
CA ARG A 155 7.46 36.01 14.36
C ARG A 155 7.28 36.94 13.18
N LEU A 156 7.95 36.67 12.06
CA LEU A 156 7.82 37.48 10.84
C LEU A 156 6.42 37.38 10.22
N TYR A 157 5.78 36.21 10.35
CA TYR A 157 4.41 36.01 9.91
C TYR A 157 3.40 36.75 10.80
N ASP A 158 3.56 36.65 12.13
CA ASP A 158 2.67 37.28 13.11
C ASP A 158 2.79 38.80 13.10
N ALA A 159 3.96 39.35 12.78
CA ALA A 159 4.18 40.79 12.60
C ALA A 159 3.44 41.36 11.38
N GLY A 160 3.11 40.53 10.38
CA GLY A 160 2.38 40.95 9.18
C GLY A 160 3.19 41.77 8.17
N ASP A 161 4.42 42.17 8.51
CA ASP A 161 5.27 43.00 7.66
C ASP A 161 5.88 42.26 6.46
N HIS A 162 5.89 40.92 6.48
CA HIS A 162 6.51 40.10 5.43
C HIS A 162 5.52 39.05 4.90
N THR A 163 5.40 38.98 3.58
CA THR A 163 4.64 37.91 2.93
C THR A 163 5.34 36.56 3.12
N VAL A 164 4.57 35.46 3.10
CA VAL A 164 5.13 34.10 3.20
C VAL A 164 6.14 33.80 2.08
N ALA A 165 5.99 34.43 0.91
CA ALA A 165 6.97 34.33 -0.17
C ALA A 165 8.32 34.99 0.20
N GLN A 166 8.29 36.15 0.85
CA GLN A 166 9.49 36.84 1.33
C GLN A 166 10.16 36.05 2.48
N ILE A 167 9.38 35.54 3.43
CA ILE A 167 9.89 34.70 4.54
C ILE A 167 10.55 33.43 3.99
N ALA A 168 9.92 32.77 3.02
CA ALA A 168 10.47 31.60 2.33
C ALA A 168 11.79 31.90 1.61
N GLY A 169 11.87 33.06 0.93
CA GLY A 169 13.09 33.55 0.28
C GLY A 169 14.22 33.81 1.28
N MET A 170 13.93 34.47 2.40
CA MET A 170 14.89 34.76 3.46
C MET A 170 15.46 33.47 4.09
N LEU A 171 14.61 32.46 4.29
CA LEU A 171 14.98 31.18 4.88
C LEU A 171 15.50 30.15 3.86
N LYS A 172 15.56 30.51 2.57
CA LYS A 172 15.97 29.63 1.45
C LYS A 172 15.24 28.28 1.42
N VAL A 173 13.94 28.30 1.76
CA VAL A 173 13.08 27.10 1.72
C VAL A 173 11.85 27.36 0.85
N PRO A 174 11.21 26.30 0.30
CA PRO A 174 9.94 26.45 -0.40
C PRO A 174 8.86 27.03 0.51
N ARG A 175 7.91 27.79 -0.06
CA ARG A 175 6.73 28.32 0.67
C ARG A 175 5.97 27.23 1.43
N THR A 176 5.89 26.02 0.88
CA THR A 176 5.25 24.85 1.49
C THR A 176 5.93 24.42 2.79
N THR A 177 7.26 24.58 2.89
CA THR A 177 8.01 24.30 4.13
C THR A 177 7.66 25.33 5.19
N VAL A 178 7.57 26.62 4.84
CA VAL A 178 7.17 27.68 5.79
C VAL A 178 5.75 27.44 6.31
N TYR A 179 4.77 27.22 5.43
CA TYR A 179 3.39 26.93 5.84
C TYR A 179 3.26 25.68 6.72
N GLY A 180 4.06 24.63 6.48
CA GLY A 180 4.07 23.42 7.32
C GLY A 180 4.58 23.63 8.75
N HIS A 181 5.22 24.77 9.03
CA HIS A 181 5.77 25.13 10.34
C HIS A 181 5.02 26.29 11.03
N LEU A 182 4.19 27.06 10.31
CA LEU A 182 3.37 28.12 10.88
C LEU A 182 2.13 27.55 11.61
N ASN A 183 1.72 28.16 12.73
CA ASN A 183 0.49 27.86 13.47
C ASN A 183 0.44 26.51 14.24
N LYS A 184 1.58 26.05 14.79
CA LYS A 184 1.64 24.96 15.79
C LYS A 184 1.50 25.45 17.24
N ARG A 185 0.56 26.37 17.55
CA ARG A 185 0.15 26.62 18.94
C ARG A 185 -0.83 25.53 19.37
N VAL A 186 -0.43 24.78 20.41
CA VAL A 186 -1.26 23.78 21.10
C VAL A 186 -2.12 24.52 22.12
N ASP A 187 -3.35 24.85 21.75
CA ASP A 187 -4.38 25.27 22.69
C ASP A 187 -5.33 24.09 22.92
N ILE A 188 -5.21 23.45 24.08
CA ILE A 188 -6.17 22.45 24.56
C ILE A 188 -7.11 23.17 25.53
N ALA A 189 -8.34 23.43 25.11
CA ALA A 189 -9.46 23.75 26.00
C ALA A 189 -10.58 22.72 25.75
N PRO A 190 -11.23 22.19 26.79
CA PRO A 190 -12.19 21.10 26.65
C PRO A 190 -13.58 21.67 26.34
N VAL A 191 -14.18 21.25 25.23
CA VAL A 191 -15.63 21.32 25.06
C VAL A 191 -16.12 19.91 24.77
N MET A 192 -16.76 19.35 25.81
CA MET A 192 -17.71 18.26 25.72
C MET A 192 -19.00 18.84 25.13
N GLN A 193 -19.45 18.37 23.97
CA GLN A 193 -20.88 18.19 23.66
C GLN A 193 -21.06 17.47 22.32
N ASP A 194 -21.74 16.32 22.42
CA ASP A 194 -22.63 15.65 21.48
C ASP A 194 -22.19 15.49 20.03
N ILE A 195 -21.55 14.35 19.77
CA ILE A 195 -21.41 13.78 18.43
C ILE A 195 -22.76 13.19 18.04
N ILE A 196 -23.40 13.78 17.02
CA ILE A 196 -24.50 13.14 16.30
C ILE A 196 -23.90 11.95 15.55
N LEU A 197 -24.18 10.74 16.05
CA LEU A 197 -23.98 9.51 15.30
C LEU A 197 -24.94 9.52 14.11
N VAL A 198 -24.42 9.75 12.90
CA VAL A 198 -25.07 9.21 11.71
C VAL A 198 -24.59 7.77 11.60
N THR A 199 -25.39 6.87 12.17
CA THR A 199 -25.34 5.42 11.98
C THR A 199 -25.52 5.09 10.50
N ASP A 200 -24.70 4.16 10.00
CA ASP A 200 -24.63 3.53 8.68
C ASP A 200 -25.45 4.12 7.52
N PRO A 201 -24.82 4.57 6.41
CA PRO A 201 -25.52 4.61 5.14
C PRO A 201 -25.70 3.16 4.63
N PRO A 202 -26.91 2.77 4.20
CA PRO A 202 -27.11 1.50 3.52
C PRO A 202 -26.23 1.43 2.27
N ALA A 203 -25.82 0.21 1.90
CA ALA A 203 -25.07 -0.06 0.68
C ALA A 203 -25.59 0.78 -0.49
N PRO A 204 -24.73 1.48 -1.26
CA PRO A 204 -25.20 2.37 -2.31
C PRO A 204 -25.95 1.57 -3.36
N THR A 205 -27.28 1.70 -3.35
CA THR A 205 -28.18 1.20 -4.40
C THR A 205 -28.17 2.12 -5.62
N SER A 206 -27.59 3.32 -5.49
CA SER A 206 -27.42 4.26 -6.60
C SER A 206 -26.12 3.98 -7.36
N ARG A 207 -26.21 3.98 -8.69
CA ARG A 207 -25.04 3.90 -9.59
C ARG A 207 -24.17 5.17 -9.54
N THR A 208 -24.66 6.24 -8.92
CA THR A 208 -24.06 7.57 -8.90
C THR A 208 -23.18 7.76 -7.68
N CYS A 209 -22.00 8.36 -7.83
CA CYS A 209 -21.17 8.73 -6.68
C CYS A 209 -21.89 9.81 -5.85
N PRO A 210 -22.10 9.62 -4.53
CA PRO A 210 -22.80 10.59 -3.68
C PRO A 210 -22.01 11.88 -3.47
N THR A 211 -20.69 11.87 -3.68
CA THR A 211 -19.82 13.03 -3.45
C THR A 211 -19.65 13.92 -4.68
N CYS A 212 -19.56 13.34 -5.88
CA CYS A 212 -19.33 14.12 -7.12
C CYS A 212 -20.39 13.92 -8.20
N GLY A 213 -21.35 13.02 -8.01
CA GLY A 213 -22.40 12.72 -8.98
C GLY A 213 -21.95 11.87 -10.18
N HIS A 214 -20.71 11.35 -10.19
CA HIS A 214 -20.20 10.54 -11.31
C HIS A 214 -21.04 9.27 -11.55
N GLU A 215 -21.41 9.04 -12.80
CA GLU A 215 -22.12 7.85 -13.27
C GLU A 215 -21.20 6.95 -14.10
N PRO A 216 -21.05 5.66 -13.73
CA PRO A 216 -20.19 4.73 -14.45
C PRO A 216 -20.79 4.39 -15.82
N THR A 217 -19.93 4.43 -16.84
CA THR A 217 -20.30 4.19 -18.24
C THR A 217 -20.29 2.72 -18.63
N SER A 218 -19.64 1.87 -17.82
CA SER A 218 -19.51 0.43 -18.08
C SER A 218 -19.78 -0.41 -16.83
N ARG A 219 -20.09 -1.70 -17.03
CA ARG A 219 -20.30 -2.66 -15.93
C ARG A 219 -19.04 -2.87 -15.09
N ALA A 220 -17.86 -2.83 -15.71
CA ALA A 220 -16.58 -2.93 -15.03
C ALA A 220 -16.29 -1.68 -14.19
N GLU A 221 -16.55 -0.48 -14.73
CA GLU A 221 -16.42 0.79 -13.99
C GLU A 221 -17.41 0.84 -12.81
N ALA A 222 -18.65 0.37 -13.01
CA ALA A 222 -19.65 0.28 -11.95
C ALA A 222 -19.29 -0.73 -10.85
N ALA A 223 -18.45 -1.74 -11.15
CA ALA A 223 -17.94 -2.66 -10.15
C ALA A 223 -16.82 -2.03 -9.32
N HIS A 224 -15.87 -1.34 -9.95
CA HIS A 224 -14.82 -0.59 -9.26
C HIS A 224 -15.40 0.53 -8.40
N GLN A 225 -16.33 1.32 -8.94
CA GLN A 225 -16.96 2.40 -8.19
C GLN A 225 -17.72 1.88 -6.96
N ARG A 226 -18.34 0.69 -7.02
CA ARG A 226 -18.96 0.09 -5.83
C ARG A 226 -17.93 -0.28 -4.76
N ALA A 227 -16.76 -0.76 -5.15
CA ALA A 227 -15.67 -1.05 -4.22
C ALA A 227 -15.12 0.24 -3.61
N ASP A 228 -14.88 1.28 -4.42
CA ASP A 228 -14.39 2.59 -3.94
C ASP A 228 -15.38 3.22 -2.94
N LEU A 229 -16.68 3.17 -3.23
CA LEU A 229 -17.73 3.72 -2.37
C LEU A 229 -17.99 2.91 -1.10
N ALA A 230 -17.50 1.67 -1.02
CA ALA A 230 -17.57 0.88 0.20
C ALA A 230 -16.61 1.39 1.28
N VAL A 231 -15.59 2.17 0.89
CA VAL A 231 -14.59 2.72 1.80
C VAL A 231 -15.04 4.07 2.35
N MET A 232 -15.05 4.19 3.67
CA MET A 232 -15.38 5.44 4.36
C MET A 232 -14.16 6.32 4.53
N TRP A 233 -14.23 7.56 4.05
CA TRP A 233 -13.19 8.57 4.30
C TRP A 233 -13.60 9.52 5.42
N LEU A 234 -12.72 9.72 6.39
CA LEU A 234 -12.91 10.65 7.51
C LEU A 234 -12.20 11.96 7.25
N HIS A 235 -12.97 13.04 7.28
CA HIS A 235 -12.51 14.42 7.09
C HIS A 235 -12.71 15.23 8.37
N PRO A 236 -11.84 16.21 8.67
CA PRO A 236 -12.15 17.18 9.72
C PRO A 236 -13.36 18.02 9.29
N ASP A 237 -14.32 18.22 10.20
CA ASP A 237 -15.47 19.08 9.94
C ASP A 237 -15.01 20.55 9.83
N PRO A 238 -15.27 21.23 8.68
CA PRO A 238 -14.92 22.64 8.51
C PRO A 238 -15.78 23.59 9.36
N GLN A 239 -16.99 23.18 9.76
CA GLN A 239 -17.92 23.98 10.55
C GLN A 239 -17.72 23.76 12.05
N ASN A 240 -17.38 22.53 12.48
CA ASN A 240 -17.21 22.19 13.89
C ASN A 240 -15.81 21.63 14.20
N ARG A 241 -14.93 22.50 14.72
CA ARG A 241 -13.58 22.11 15.17
C ARG A 241 -13.65 20.96 16.20
N GLY A 242 -13.02 19.84 15.88
CA GLY A 242 -12.91 18.67 16.76
C GLY A 242 -13.91 17.55 16.48
N THR A 243 -14.72 17.70 15.42
CA THR A 243 -15.63 16.65 14.90
C THR A 243 -15.15 16.15 13.53
N LEU A 244 -15.67 14.99 13.12
CA LEU A 244 -15.31 14.31 11.88
C LEU A 244 -16.55 14.12 11.01
N ILE A 245 -16.36 14.22 9.70
CA ILE A 245 -17.38 13.92 8.70
C ILE A 245 -16.92 12.72 7.87
N GLY A 246 -17.77 11.70 7.78
CA GLY A 246 -17.60 10.57 6.87
C GLY A 246 -18.07 10.92 5.45
N ARG A 247 -17.26 10.61 4.44
CA ARG A 247 -17.61 10.76 3.01
C ARG A 247 -17.13 9.57 2.20
N GLN A 248 -17.93 9.13 1.23
CA GLN A 248 -17.55 8.09 0.28
C GLN A 248 -17.06 8.75 -1.01
N HIS A 249 -15.95 8.28 -1.57
CA HIS A 249 -15.40 8.84 -2.79
C HIS A 249 -15.30 7.76 -3.86
N CYS A 250 -15.56 8.14 -5.11
CA CYS A 250 -15.16 7.30 -6.24
C CYS A 250 -13.78 7.74 -6.72
N ARG A 251 -13.14 6.94 -7.59
CA ARG A 251 -11.85 7.27 -8.21
C ARG A 251 -11.73 8.66 -8.83
N HIS A 252 -12.83 9.29 -9.26
CA HIS A 252 -12.83 10.63 -9.85
C HIS A 252 -12.77 11.76 -8.82
N CYS A 253 -13.26 11.53 -7.60
CA CYS A 253 -13.31 12.54 -6.55
C CYS A 253 -12.49 12.17 -5.32
N GLU A 254 -11.73 11.07 -5.39
CA GLU A 254 -10.86 10.61 -4.33
C GLU A 254 -9.93 11.75 -3.88
N PRO A 255 -9.85 12.02 -2.56
CA PRO A 255 -8.95 13.02 -2.04
C PRO A 255 -7.51 12.67 -2.40
N GLY A 256 -6.75 13.64 -2.92
CA GLY A 256 -5.32 13.47 -3.10
C GLY A 256 -4.59 13.24 -1.78
N GLN A 257 -3.32 12.86 -1.86
CA GLN A 257 -2.49 12.67 -0.66
C GLN A 257 -2.33 13.97 0.15
N PRO A 258 -2.26 13.88 1.49
CA PRO A 258 -2.04 12.68 2.30
C PRO A 258 -3.32 11.92 2.67
N ALA A 259 -3.22 10.59 2.63
CA ALA A 259 -4.25 9.62 3.02
C ALA A 259 -3.63 8.56 3.93
N PHE A 260 -4.35 8.14 4.96
CA PHE A 260 -3.87 7.14 5.92
C PHE A 260 -4.94 6.09 6.19
N ASP A 261 -4.61 4.83 5.93
CA ASP A 261 -5.52 3.70 6.12
C ASP A 261 -5.57 3.29 7.60
N ILE A 262 -6.75 3.38 8.20
CA ILE A 262 -7.01 2.73 9.48
C ILE A 262 -7.43 1.30 9.15
N ALA A 263 -6.47 0.38 9.23
CA ALA A 263 -6.70 -1.02 8.92
C ALA A 263 -6.92 -1.83 10.21
N CYS A 264 -7.96 -2.68 10.20
CA CYS A 264 -8.08 -3.74 11.19
C CYS A 264 -6.85 -4.65 11.13
N SER A 265 -6.29 -5.04 12.28
CA SER A 265 -5.13 -5.92 12.36
C SER A 265 -5.39 -7.34 11.84
N VAL A 266 -6.66 -7.74 11.71
CA VAL A 266 -7.09 -9.08 11.26
C VAL A 266 -7.45 -9.07 9.77
N CYS A 267 -8.46 -8.30 9.35
CA CYS A 267 -8.92 -8.31 7.95
C CYS A 267 -8.25 -7.26 7.06
N GLY A 268 -7.62 -6.23 7.63
CA GLY A 268 -7.00 -5.14 6.87
C GLY A 268 -7.97 -4.06 6.39
N ASP A 269 -9.29 -4.26 6.52
CA ASP A 269 -10.30 -3.29 6.12
C ASP A 269 -10.45 -2.16 7.14
N GLY A 270 -10.91 -1.00 6.68
CA GLY A 270 -11.35 0.09 7.54
C GLY A 270 -11.39 1.45 6.85
N PRO A 271 -11.63 2.52 7.62
CA PRO A 271 -11.77 3.87 7.08
C PRO A 271 -10.42 4.50 6.73
N ILE A 272 -10.45 5.47 5.80
CA ILE A 272 -9.28 6.24 5.40
C ILE A 272 -9.36 7.65 5.99
N LEU A 273 -8.28 8.11 6.62
CA LEU A 273 -8.16 9.50 7.06
C LEU A 273 -7.70 10.37 5.90
N ALA A 274 -8.31 11.56 5.74
CA ALA A 274 -7.90 12.53 4.73
C ALA A 274 -7.11 13.71 5.32
N GLY A 275 -6.15 14.23 4.56
CA GLY A 275 -5.49 15.51 4.81
C GLY A 275 -4.79 15.56 6.17
N ARG A 276 -5.09 16.58 6.98
CA ARG A 276 -4.42 16.78 8.28
C ARG A 276 -4.57 15.61 9.25
N LEU A 277 -5.66 14.83 9.15
CA LEU A 277 -5.86 13.64 9.99
C LEU A 277 -4.87 12.54 9.59
N ALA A 278 -4.65 12.34 8.29
CA ALA A 278 -3.67 11.40 7.78
C ALA A 278 -2.25 11.75 8.24
N GLU A 279 -1.86 13.02 8.13
CA GLU A 279 -0.53 13.49 8.55
C GLU A 279 -0.24 13.33 10.05
N LEU A 280 -1.28 13.32 10.89
CA LEU A 280 -1.16 13.10 12.33
C LEU A 280 -1.07 11.60 12.63
N ALA A 281 -1.89 10.79 11.97
CA ALA A 281 -1.88 9.35 12.12
C ALA A 281 -0.56 8.72 11.63
N GLU A 282 0.03 9.22 10.54
CA GLU A 282 1.37 8.82 10.06
C GLU A 282 2.48 9.05 11.12
N LYS A 283 2.28 10.03 12.02
CA LYS A 283 3.22 10.33 13.12
C LYS A 283 2.95 9.48 14.37
N GLY A 284 2.01 8.53 14.28
CA GLY A 284 1.60 7.66 15.37
C GLY A 284 0.56 8.27 16.30
N ASP A 285 -0.06 9.39 15.94
CA ASP A 285 -1.07 10.07 16.76
C ASP A 285 -2.45 9.95 16.09
N LEU A 286 -3.19 8.91 16.46
CA LEU A 286 -4.63 8.86 16.21
C LEU A 286 -5.30 9.88 17.13
N THR A 287 -5.69 11.02 16.57
CA THR A 287 -6.30 12.10 17.35
C THR A 287 -7.54 11.63 18.13
N ARG A 288 -7.82 12.23 19.29
CA ARG A 288 -9.01 11.90 20.11
C ARG A 288 -10.34 11.91 19.33
N PRO A 289 -10.60 12.81 18.38
CA PRO A 289 -11.80 12.73 17.53
C PRO A 289 -11.87 11.43 16.71
N VAL A 290 -10.76 10.97 16.15
CA VAL A 290 -10.69 9.72 15.38
C VAL A 290 -10.91 8.52 16.28
N GLN A 291 -10.24 8.46 17.44
CA GLN A 291 -10.44 7.37 18.40
C GLN A 291 -11.90 7.30 18.89
N ARG A 292 -12.52 8.45 19.21
CA ARG A 292 -13.93 8.50 19.61
C ARG A 292 -14.87 8.04 18.50
N TRP A 293 -14.60 8.43 17.26
CA TRP A 293 -15.39 7.97 16.12
C TRP A 293 -15.27 6.45 15.94
N LEU A 294 -14.04 5.91 15.98
CA LEU A 294 -13.78 4.47 15.88
C LEU A 294 -14.54 3.70 16.97
N THR A 295 -14.38 4.10 18.24
CA THR A 295 -15.07 3.45 19.36
C THR A 295 -16.59 3.56 19.24
N ALA A 296 -17.12 4.71 18.80
CA ALA A 296 -18.55 4.88 18.55
C ALA A 296 -19.06 4.00 17.40
N ALA A 297 -18.21 3.73 16.40
CA ALA A 297 -18.46 2.80 15.31
C ALA A 297 -18.18 1.33 15.67
N GLY A 298 -17.92 1.01 16.95
CA GLY A 298 -17.72 -0.36 17.43
C GLY A 298 -16.29 -0.91 17.29
N TRP A 299 -15.31 -0.07 16.95
CA TRP A 299 -13.92 -0.50 16.86
C TRP A 299 -13.23 -0.57 18.22
N THR A 300 -12.40 -1.59 18.41
CA THR A 300 -11.42 -1.65 19.50
C THR A 300 -10.16 -0.92 19.04
N VAL A 301 -9.71 0.08 19.80
CA VAL A 301 -8.56 0.95 19.44
C VAL A 301 -7.30 0.59 20.24
N THR A 302 -7.46 -0.09 21.37
CA THR A 302 -6.38 -0.51 22.27
C THR A 302 -6.68 -1.90 22.84
N PRO A 303 -5.72 -2.86 22.88
CA PRO A 303 -4.30 -2.71 22.52
C PRO A 303 -4.03 -2.71 21.01
N ASP A 304 -4.92 -3.30 20.21
CA ASP A 304 -4.83 -3.37 18.75
C ASP A 304 -6.07 -2.77 18.09
N LEU A 305 -5.94 -2.32 16.83
CA LEU A 305 -7.05 -1.81 16.02
C LEU A 305 -7.86 -2.98 15.45
N LEU A 306 -9.06 -3.21 15.98
CA LEU A 306 -9.99 -4.24 15.51
C LEU A 306 -11.30 -3.60 15.05
N CYS A 307 -11.80 -4.00 13.88
CA CYS A 307 -13.10 -3.56 13.40
C CYS A 307 -14.23 -4.30 14.15
N PRO A 308 -15.49 -3.85 14.06
CA PRO A 308 -16.61 -4.40 14.84
C PRO A 308 -16.85 -5.91 14.63
N ASP A 309 -16.53 -6.43 13.45
CA ASP A 309 -16.65 -7.86 13.13
C ASP A 309 -15.55 -8.73 13.76
N HIS A 310 -14.46 -8.10 14.23
CA HIS A 310 -13.28 -8.74 14.81
C HIS A 310 -12.92 -8.19 16.22
N ALA A 311 -13.76 -7.33 16.79
CA ALA A 311 -13.54 -6.60 18.04
C ALA A 311 -13.81 -7.44 19.30
#